data_AF-A0A8J5CSZ5-F1
#
_entry.id   AF-A0A8J5CSZ5-F1
#
_cell.length_a   1.000
_cell.length_b   1.000
_cell.length_c   1.000
_cell.angle_alpha   90.00
_cell.angle_beta   90.00
_cell.angle_gamma   90.00
#
_symmetry.space_group_name_H-M   'P 1'
#
loop_
_entity.id
_entity.type
_entity.pdbx_description
1 polymer ?
#
loop_
_entity_poly.entity_id
_entity_poly.type
_entity_poly.pdbx_seq_one_letter_code
_entity_poly.pdbx_strand_id
1 'polypeptide(L)'
;MARWMAKAIYAMKIMLFHDQLEMSRRELAGIRLVAFFVTMVYAKYWNEAMIPSYAAKNDLDFITDVKRICDDGVALVAERAMRRHLWYLSENLIGLAIFDDRISPEQKAEMVEGMKRPSTTKNPWRPESKTPINLNRPLSAFCSVRSMQVLKSLLGSQ
;
A
#
# COMPACT_ATOMS: atom_id res chain seq x y z
N MET A 1 -2.89 8.74 -3.98
CA MET A 1 -4.08 7.89 -4.14
C MET A 1 -5.32 8.65 -4.66
N ALA A 2 -5.59 9.89 -4.25
CA ALA A 2 -6.82 10.63 -4.64
C ALA A 2 -7.11 10.76 -6.13
N ARG A 3 -6.09 10.85 -6.98
CA ARG A 3 -6.27 10.98 -8.44
C ARG A 3 -6.83 9.72 -9.11
N TRP A 4 -6.77 8.56 -8.44
CA TRP A 4 -7.24 7.29 -9.02
C TRP A 4 -8.70 6.99 -8.64
N MET A 5 -9.17 7.48 -7.49
CA MET A 5 -10.57 7.24 -7.06
C MET A 5 -11.58 7.79 -8.06
N ALA A 6 -11.36 8.98 -8.64
CA ALA A 6 -12.24 9.49 -9.69
C ALA A 6 -12.37 8.53 -10.89
N LYS A 7 -11.26 7.87 -11.28
CA LYS A 7 -11.24 6.87 -12.36
C LYS A 7 -11.93 5.57 -11.93
N ALA A 8 -11.74 5.14 -10.68
CA ALA A 8 -12.42 3.98 -10.13
C ALA A 8 -13.94 4.17 -10.12
N ILE A 9 -14.43 5.30 -9.61
CA ILE A 9 -15.86 5.65 -9.63
C ILE A 9 -16.38 5.71 -11.07
N TYR A 10 -15.62 6.29 -11.99
CA TYR A 10 -16.01 6.36 -13.39
C TYR A 10 -16.12 4.97 -14.04
N ALA A 11 -15.15 4.09 -13.80
CA ALA A 11 -15.20 2.70 -14.28
C ALA A 11 -16.40 1.94 -13.69
N MET A 12 -16.72 2.16 -12.41
CA MET A 12 -17.90 1.59 -11.77
C MET A 12 -19.20 2.09 -12.41
N LYS A 13 -19.29 3.39 -12.73
CA LYS A 13 -20.44 3.94 -13.45
C LYS A 13 -20.60 3.32 -14.84
N ILE A 14 -19.51 3.21 -15.61
CA ILE A 14 -19.54 2.54 -16.92
C ILE A 14 -20.05 1.11 -16.75
N MET A 15 -19.56 0.36 -15.76
CA MET A 15 -20.01 -1.01 -15.53
C MET A 15 -21.50 -1.11 -15.17
N LEU A 16 -22.00 -0.21 -14.32
CA LEU A 16 -23.41 -0.19 -13.90
C LEU A 16 -24.36 0.15 -15.06
N PHE A 17 -23.94 1.02 -15.97
CA PHE A 17 -24.76 1.48 -17.10
C PHE A 17 -24.31 0.89 -18.44
N HIS A 18 -23.53 -0.19 -18.45
CA HIS A 18 -22.91 -0.70 -19.68
C HIS A 18 -23.93 -1.11 -20.75
N ASP A 19 -25.13 -1.55 -20.36
CA ASP A 19 -26.22 -1.88 -21.29
C ASP A 19 -26.78 -0.65 -22.03
N GLN A 20 -26.53 0.56 -21.53
CA GLN A 20 -26.93 1.82 -22.15
C GLN A 20 -25.81 2.44 -23.01
N LEU A 21 -24.64 1.80 -23.07
CA LEU A 21 -23.45 2.29 -23.76
C LEU A 21 -23.10 1.38 -24.92
N GLU A 22 -22.72 1.97 -26.06
CA GLU A 22 -22.14 1.19 -27.15
C GLU A 22 -20.71 0.79 -26.77
N MET A 23 -20.52 -0.48 -26.42
CA MET A 23 -19.24 -1.03 -26.02
C MET A 23 -18.91 -2.29 -26.81
N SER A 24 -17.68 -2.36 -27.30
CA SER A 24 -17.14 -3.62 -27.82
C SER A 24 -17.00 -4.65 -26.69
N ARG A 25 -17.02 -5.94 -27.03
CA ARG A 25 -16.79 -7.02 -26.06
C ARG A 25 -15.46 -6.86 -25.31
N ARG A 26 -14.45 -6.29 -25.98
CA ARG A 26 -13.12 -6.03 -25.40
C ARG A 26 -13.19 -4.94 -24.33
N GLU A 27 -13.88 -3.84 -24.60
CA GLU A 27 -14.04 -2.74 -23.64
C GLU A 27 -14.84 -3.20 -22.42
N LEU A 28 -15.92 -3.95 -22.64
CA LEU A 28 -16.73 -4.49 -21.56
C LEU A 28 -15.92 -5.45 -20.67
N ALA A 29 -15.12 -6.33 -21.27
CA ALA A 29 -14.22 -7.22 -20.52
C ALA A 29 -13.20 -6.42 -19.68
N GLY A 30 -12.61 -5.36 -20.25
CA GLY A 30 -11.68 -4.49 -19.53
C GLY A 30 -12.34 -3.74 -18.37
N ILE A 31 -13.54 -3.18 -18.58
CA ILE A 31 -14.28 -2.48 -17.53
C ILE A 31 -14.74 -3.44 -16.43
N ARG A 32 -15.18 -4.66 -16.78
CA ARG A 32 -15.50 -5.71 -15.79
C ARG A 32 -14.30 -6.03 -14.90
N LEU A 33 -13.11 -6.17 -15.49
CA LEU A 33 -11.88 -6.42 -14.75
C LEU A 33 -11.53 -5.28 -13.80
N VAL A 34 -11.62 -4.02 -14.26
CA VAL A 34 -11.37 -2.85 -13.42
C VAL A 34 -12.41 -2.73 -12.30
N ALA A 35 -13.69 -2.92 -12.61
CA ALA A 35 -14.77 -2.87 -11.62
C ALA A 35 -14.61 -3.95 -10.55
N PHE A 36 -14.25 -5.18 -10.95
CA PHE A 36 -13.92 -6.27 -10.03
C PHE A 36 -12.75 -5.91 -9.11
N PHE A 37 -11.64 -5.43 -9.66
CA PHE A 37 -10.49 -4.98 -8.87
C PHE A 37 -10.86 -3.84 -7.90
N VAL A 38 -11.66 -2.87 -8.36
CA VAL A 38 -12.08 -1.73 -7.54
C VAL A 38 -12.92 -2.19 -6.35
N THR A 39 -13.91 -3.03 -6.60
CA THR A 39 -14.86 -3.50 -5.57
C THR A 39 -14.22 -4.47 -4.59
N MET A 40 -13.47 -5.46 -5.10
CA MET A 40 -12.94 -6.55 -4.29
C MET A 40 -11.67 -6.17 -3.52
N VAL A 41 -10.90 -5.18 -4.01
CA VAL A 41 -9.62 -4.82 -3.40
C VAL A 41 -9.55 -3.32 -3.10
N TYR A 42 -9.55 -2.48 -4.12
CA TYR A 42 -9.15 -1.07 -3.98
C TYR A 42 -10.02 -0.27 -2.99
N ALA A 43 -11.34 -0.49 -2.99
CA ALA A 43 -12.29 0.28 -2.20
C ALA A 43 -11.98 0.25 -0.69
N LYS A 44 -11.63 -0.93 -0.16
CA LYS A 44 -11.23 -1.11 1.26
C LYS A 44 -10.03 -0.22 1.61
N TYR A 45 -8.95 -0.37 0.86
CA TYR A 45 -7.69 0.33 1.12
C TYR A 45 -7.80 1.84 0.90
N TRP A 46 -8.64 2.25 -0.05
CA TRP A 46 -8.96 3.65 -0.25
C TRP A 46 -9.71 4.24 0.96
N ASN A 47 -10.73 3.56 1.47
CA ASN A 47 -11.52 4.04 2.60
C ASN A 47 -10.64 4.27 3.84
N GLU A 48 -9.68 3.38 4.06
CA GLU A 48 -8.74 3.46 5.19
C GLU A 48 -7.55 4.40 4.93
N ALA A 49 -7.37 4.93 3.71
CA ALA A 49 -6.22 5.77 3.37
C ALA A 49 -6.17 7.11 4.14
N MET A 50 -7.28 7.50 4.78
CA MET A 50 -7.37 8.68 5.64
C MET A 50 -6.76 8.46 7.03
N ILE A 51 -6.44 7.21 7.40
CA ILE A 51 -5.88 6.85 8.70
C ILE A 51 -4.36 6.64 8.55
N PRO A 52 -3.50 7.58 8.99
CA PRO A 52 -2.07 7.51 8.69
C PRO A 52 -1.36 6.32 9.33
N SER A 53 -1.78 5.90 10.53
CA SER A 53 -1.22 4.72 11.21
C SER A 53 -1.45 3.43 10.41
N TYR A 54 -2.52 3.38 9.61
CA TYR A 54 -2.89 2.20 8.83
C TYR A 54 -2.11 2.08 7.52
N ALA A 55 -1.48 3.17 7.06
CA ALA A 55 -0.89 3.27 5.73
C ALA A 55 0.11 2.14 5.42
N ALA A 56 1.05 1.88 6.34
CA ALA A 56 2.11 0.90 6.11
C ALA A 56 1.58 -0.54 6.02
N LYS A 57 0.66 -0.91 6.91
CA LYS A 57 0.01 -2.22 6.87
C LYS A 57 -0.86 -2.35 5.62
N ASN A 58 -1.61 -1.31 5.29
CA ASN A 58 -2.48 -1.27 4.12
C ASN A 58 -1.73 -1.48 2.82
N ASP A 59 -0.55 -0.89 2.69
CA ASP A 59 0.29 -1.08 1.51
C ASP A 59 0.71 -2.54 1.29
N LEU A 60 1.13 -3.22 2.36
CA LEU A 60 1.56 -4.62 2.29
C LEU A 60 0.38 -5.57 2.11
N ASP A 61 -0.71 -5.34 2.85
CA ASP A 61 -1.93 -6.12 2.76
C ASP A 61 -2.60 -5.95 1.39
N PHE A 62 -2.55 -4.75 0.80
CA PHE A 62 -3.07 -4.49 -0.55
C PHE A 62 -2.41 -5.40 -1.58
N ILE A 63 -1.08 -5.50 -1.57
CA ILE A 63 -0.36 -6.36 -2.53
C ILE A 63 -0.71 -7.83 -2.30
N THR A 64 -0.81 -8.25 -1.04
CA THR A 64 -1.22 -9.60 -0.66
C THR A 64 -2.62 -9.92 -1.18
N ASP A 65 -3.57 -9.01 -0.99
CA ASP A 65 -4.95 -9.18 -1.45
C ASP A 65 -5.05 -9.19 -2.98
N VAL A 66 -4.31 -8.33 -3.69
CA VAL A 66 -4.30 -8.38 -5.16
C VAL A 66 -3.80 -9.73 -5.66
N LYS A 67 -2.71 -10.26 -5.10
CA LYS A 67 -2.16 -11.57 -5.50
C LYS A 67 -3.10 -12.73 -5.19
N ARG A 68 -3.95 -12.58 -4.17
CA ARG A 68 -4.91 -13.60 -3.75
C ARG A 68 -6.21 -13.56 -4.56
N ILE A 69 -6.67 -12.37 -4.94
CA ILE A 69 -8.01 -12.15 -5.51
C ILE A 69 -7.96 -11.99 -7.03
N CYS A 70 -6.92 -11.37 -7.57
CA CYS A 70 -6.82 -11.04 -8.99
C CYS A 70 -5.93 -12.04 -9.75
N ASP A 71 -6.04 -12.04 -11.07
CA ASP A 71 -5.14 -12.80 -11.93
C ASP A 71 -3.70 -12.24 -11.92
N ASP A 72 -2.75 -13.07 -12.34
CA ASP A 72 -1.32 -12.73 -12.37
C ASP A 72 -1.00 -11.46 -13.18
N GLY A 73 -1.78 -11.19 -14.23
CA GLY A 73 -1.61 -10.00 -15.06
C GLY A 73 -1.93 -8.73 -14.27
N VAL A 74 -3.09 -8.69 -13.62
CA VAL A 74 -3.49 -7.59 -12.73
C VAL A 74 -2.54 -7.48 -11.54
N ALA A 75 -2.17 -8.59 -10.92
CA ALA A 75 -1.25 -8.61 -9.79
C ALA A 75 0.12 -8.02 -10.14
N LEU A 76 0.67 -8.37 -11.31
CA LEU A 76 1.93 -7.82 -11.80
C LEU A 76 1.85 -6.31 -12.04
N VAL A 77 0.75 -5.82 -12.65
CA VAL A 77 0.56 -4.39 -12.91
C VAL A 77 0.38 -3.60 -11.61
N ALA A 78 -0.41 -4.13 -10.66
CA ALA A 78 -0.61 -3.53 -9.36
C ALA A 78 0.69 -3.48 -8.55
N GLU A 79 1.47 -4.57 -8.53
CA GLU A 79 2.76 -4.62 -7.85
C GLU A 79 3.73 -3.56 -8.40
N ARG A 80 3.82 -3.45 -9.73
CA ARG A 80 4.63 -2.41 -10.40
C ARG A 80 4.17 -1.00 -10.04
N ALA A 81 2.86 -0.79 -9.89
CA ALA A 81 2.32 0.50 -9.47
C ALA A 81 2.67 0.81 -8.01
N MET A 82 2.51 -0.15 -7.10
CA MET A 82 2.85 0.00 -5.69
C MET A 82 4.34 0.29 -5.48
N ARG A 83 5.23 -0.36 -6.22
CA ARG A 83 6.68 -0.07 -6.15
C ARG A 83 7.01 1.42 -6.36
N ARG A 84 6.22 2.16 -7.15
CA ARG A 84 6.39 3.61 -7.36
C ARG A 84 5.80 4.45 -6.22
N HIS A 85 4.93 3.89 -5.40
CA HIS A 85 4.26 4.56 -4.29
C HIS A 85 4.91 4.31 -2.93
N LEU A 86 5.63 3.20 -2.75
CA LEU A 86 6.23 2.80 -1.48
C LEU A 86 7.48 3.58 -1.05
N TRP A 87 7.83 4.66 -1.76
CA TRP A 87 8.94 5.52 -1.35
C TRP A 87 8.74 6.10 0.05
N TYR A 88 7.49 6.28 0.47
CA TYR A 88 7.12 6.78 1.80
C TYR A 88 7.11 5.69 2.87
N LEU A 89 7.07 4.39 2.49
CA LEU A 89 7.35 3.23 3.36
C LEU A 89 8.86 3.17 3.66
N SER A 90 9.39 4.35 3.98
CA SER A 90 10.74 4.61 4.41
C SER A 90 10.80 4.43 5.92
N GLU A 91 12.04 4.36 6.38
CA GLU A 91 12.37 4.34 7.79
C GLU A 91 11.69 5.46 8.60
N ASN A 92 11.23 6.56 8.01
CA ASN A 92 10.60 7.65 8.78
C ASN A 92 9.14 7.37 9.17
N LEU A 93 8.31 6.95 8.21
CA LEU A 93 6.85 6.89 8.38
C LEU A 93 6.34 5.53 8.85
N ILE A 94 7.15 4.47 8.68
CA ILE A 94 6.83 3.13 9.20
C ILE A 94 6.59 3.14 10.72
N GLY A 95 7.22 4.06 11.45
CA GLY A 95 7.04 4.20 12.90
C GLY A 95 5.60 4.49 13.31
N LEU A 96 4.82 5.17 12.46
CA LEU A 96 3.40 5.45 12.72
C LEU A 96 2.54 4.19 12.80
N ALA A 97 2.99 3.09 12.20
CA ALA A 97 2.27 1.82 12.27
C ALA A 97 2.27 1.21 13.68
N ILE A 98 3.12 1.66 14.61
CA ILE A 98 2.99 1.25 16.03
C ILE A 98 1.60 1.58 16.60
N PHE A 99 0.95 2.63 16.09
CA PHE A 99 -0.40 3.03 16.49
C PHE A 99 -1.52 2.34 15.69
N ASP A 100 -1.20 1.34 14.88
CA ASP A 100 -2.22 0.51 14.21
C ASP A 100 -2.65 -0.61 15.17
N ASP A 101 -3.94 -0.65 15.54
CA ASP A 101 -4.50 -1.65 16.44
C ASP A 101 -4.61 -3.04 15.81
N ARG A 102 -4.45 -3.14 14.48
CA ARG A 102 -4.47 -4.41 13.74
C ARG A 102 -3.10 -5.12 13.74
N ILE A 103 -2.07 -4.47 14.26
CA ILE A 103 -0.73 -5.06 14.43
C ILE A 103 -0.64 -5.67 15.82
N SER A 104 -0.22 -6.93 15.91
CA SER A 104 -0.16 -7.63 17.19
C SER A 104 0.92 -7.03 18.11
N PRO A 105 0.79 -7.16 19.44
CA PRO A 105 1.82 -6.71 20.38
C PRO A 105 3.21 -7.28 20.07
N GLU A 106 3.30 -8.53 19.63
CA GLU A 106 4.54 -9.21 19.25
C GLU A 106 5.17 -8.53 18.03
N GLN A 107 4.36 -8.23 17.01
CA GLN A 107 4.83 -7.51 15.83
C GLN A 107 5.27 -6.08 16.17
N LYS A 108 4.58 -5.39 17.09
CA LYS A 108 5.01 -4.08 17.58
C LYS A 108 6.35 -4.17 18.32
N ALA A 109 6.58 -5.22 19.11
CA ALA A 109 7.87 -5.46 19.75
C ALA A 109 8.99 -5.70 18.71
N GLU A 110 8.74 -6.50 17.67
CA GLU A 110 9.69 -6.67 16.57
C GLU A 110 9.99 -5.36 15.83
N MET A 111 8.98 -4.51 15.64
CA MET A 111 9.18 -3.18 15.05
C MET A 111 10.11 -2.33 15.92
N VAL A 112 9.88 -2.28 17.23
CA VAL A 112 10.74 -1.55 18.19
C VAL A 112 12.17 -2.07 18.17
N GLU A 113 12.38 -3.39 18.12
CA GLU A 113 13.72 -3.96 17.95
C GLU A 113 14.33 -3.58 16.59
N GLY A 114 13.53 -3.58 15.53
CA GLY A 114 13.93 -3.11 14.21
C GLY A 114 14.40 -1.66 14.21
N MET A 115 13.80 -0.80 15.05
CA MET A 115 14.17 0.61 15.20
C MET A 115 15.55 0.82 15.84
N LYS A 116 16.16 -0.20 16.45
CA LYS A 116 17.53 -0.09 16.98
C LYS A 116 18.60 -0.22 15.88
N ARG A 117 18.22 -0.72 14.69
CA ARG A 117 19.16 -0.94 13.59
C ARG A 117 19.56 0.36 12.91
N PRO A 118 20.84 0.53 12.54
CA PRO A 118 21.31 1.74 11.88
C PRO A 118 20.55 1.96 10.57
N SER A 119 20.18 3.22 10.31
CA SER A 119 19.58 3.60 9.04
C SER A 119 20.53 3.31 7.89
N THR A 120 20.04 2.72 6.82
CA THR A 120 20.82 2.65 5.59
C THR A 120 20.82 4.01 4.90
N THR A 121 21.99 4.54 4.52
CA THR A 121 22.10 5.84 3.83
C THR A 121 21.38 5.85 2.47
N LYS A 122 21.26 4.69 1.85
CA LYS A 122 20.43 4.47 0.67
C LYS A 122 19.08 3.97 1.12
N ASN A 123 18.05 4.81 1.09
CA ASN A 123 16.68 4.32 1.14
C ASN A 123 16.48 3.37 -0.06
N PRO A 124 16.39 2.03 0.13
CA PRO A 124 16.26 1.10 -0.98
C PRO A 124 14.90 1.24 -1.69
N TRP A 125 14.03 2.13 -1.20
CA TRP A 125 12.70 2.44 -1.71
C TRP A 125 12.65 3.77 -2.47
N ARG A 126 13.78 4.49 -2.59
CA ARG A 126 13.89 5.65 -3.50
C ARG A 126 13.81 5.13 -4.95
N PRO A 127 13.11 5.80 -5.88
CA PRO A 127 12.96 5.35 -7.27
C PRO A 127 14.27 5.01 -8.00
N GLU A 128 15.40 5.54 -7.53
CA GLU A 128 16.77 5.32 -8.03
C GLU A 128 17.38 3.96 -7.59
N SER A 129 16.76 3.26 -6.65
CA SER A 129 17.18 1.96 -6.14
C SER A 129 16.88 0.84 -7.15
N LYS A 130 17.91 0.12 -7.58
CA LYS A 130 17.78 -1.06 -8.47
C LYS A 130 17.39 -2.33 -7.73
N THR A 131 17.25 -2.30 -6.40
CA THR A 131 17.03 -3.50 -5.60
C THR A 131 15.55 -3.92 -5.67
N PRO A 132 15.23 -5.18 -6.01
CA PRO A 132 13.86 -5.65 -5.97
C PRO A 132 13.29 -5.51 -4.56
N ILE A 133 12.22 -4.72 -4.42
CA ILE A 133 11.41 -4.67 -3.21
C ILE A 133 10.82 -6.06 -2.96
N ASN A 134 11.21 -6.67 -1.84
CA ASN A 134 10.54 -7.86 -1.31
C ASN A 134 9.40 -7.38 -0.40
N LEU A 135 8.20 -7.33 -0.98
CA LEU A 135 6.96 -6.89 -0.33
C LEU A 135 6.43 -7.92 0.67
N ASN A 136 7.00 -9.13 0.69
CA ASN A 136 6.64 -10.18 1.63
C ASN A 136 7.43 -10.06 2.96
N ARG A 137 8.14 -8.95 3.17
CA ARG A 137 8.86 -8.70 4.42
C ARG A 137 7.92 -8.19 5.51
N PRO A 138 8.14 -8.55 6.78
CA PRO A 138 7.37 -8.01 7.88
C PRO A 138 7.63 -6.50 8.06
N LEU A 139 6.69 -5.78 8.67
CA LEU A 139 6.79 -4.34 8.94
C LEU A 139 8.07 -3.98 9.73
N SER A 140 8.49 -4.88 10.63
CA SER A 140 9.73 -4.75 11.39
C SER A 140 10.96 -4.63 10.49
N ALA A 141 10.98 -5.24 9.30
CA ALA A 141 12.08 -5.14 8.34
C ALA A 141 12.28 -3.73 7.75
N PHE A 142 11.28 -2.86 7.89
CA PHE A 142 11.32 -1.48 7.38
C PHE A 142 11.69 -0.47 8.47
N CYS A 143 11.73 -0.87 9.74
CA CYS A 143 12.06 -0.02 10.89
C CYS A 143 13.58 0.21 11.01
N SER A 144 13.95 1.43 11.43
CA SER A 144 15.34 1.84 11.75
C SER A 144 15.38 2.94 12.84
N VAL A 145 16.58 3.38 13.24
CA VAL A 145 16.77 4.51 14.18
C VAL A 145 16.02 5.77 13.74
N ARG A 146 15.83 6.00 12.44
CA ARG A 146 15.07 7.16 11.95
C ARG A 146 13.59 7.09 12.33
N SER A 147 12.99 5.89 12.34
CA SER A 147 11.61 5.69 12.79
C SER A 147 11.46 6.15 14.23
N MET A 148 12.44 5.79 15.06
CA MET A 148 12.48 6.17 16.48
C MET A 148 12.64 7.68 16.66
N GLN A 149 13.51 8.33 15.87
CA GLN A 149 13.68 9.79 15.91
C GLN A 149 12.38 10.53 15.59
N VAL A 150 11.65 10.08 14.55
CA VAL A 150 10.33 10.65 14.20
C VAL A 150 9.36 10.47 15.37
N LEU A 151 9.26 9.28 15.95
CA LEU A 151 8.36 9.02 17.07
C LEU A 151 8.71 9.87 18.31
N LYS A 152 9.99 10.00 18.66
CA LYS A 152 10.44 10.89 19.75
C LYS A 152 10.03 12.34 19.52
N SER A 153 10.18 12.83 18.28
CA SER A 153 9.78 14.19 17.91
C SER A 153 8.27 14.42 18.05
N LEU A 154 7.46 13.39 17.75
CA LEU A 154 6.00 13.46 17.88
C LEU A 154 5.53 13.41 19.34
N LEU A 155 6.26 12.69 20.19
CA LEU A 155 5.93 12.50 21.60
C LEU A 155 6.53 13.58 22.52
N GLY A 156 7.20 14.59 21.95
CA GLY A 156 7.83 15.67 22.74
C GLY A 156 8.95 15.19 23.66
N SER A 157 9.49 14.00 23.45
CA SER A 157 10.54 13.40 24.27
C SER A 157 11.89 13.70 23.62
N GLN A 158 12.57 14.75 24.09
CA GLN A 158 13.97 15.03 23.70
C GLN A 158 14.91 14.00 24.36
#